data_AF-A0A967M4V7-F1
#
_entry.id   AF-A0A967M4V7-F1
#
_cell.length_a   1.000
_cell.length_b   1.000
_cell.length_c   1.000
_cell.angle_alpha   90.00
_cell.angle_beta   90.00
_cell.angle_gamma   90.00
#
_symmetry.space_group_name_H-M   'P 1'
#
loop_
_entity.id
_entity.type
_entity.pdbx_description
1 polymer ?
#
loop_
_entity_poly.entity_id
_entity_poly.type
_entity_poly.pdbx_seq_one_letter_code
_entity_poly.pdbx_strand_id
1 'polypeptide(L)'
;FTQESSIASLDRTQQGGGRVTLRFEQQGGGQVPLVKFRWEYEHPTRQEIVSDGRTMWVYIPENNQVIESDISEVSRARAQDPLTFLT
;
A
#
# COMPACT_ATOMS: atom_id res chain seq x y z
N PHE A 1 11.03 2.39 4.18
CA PHE A 1 10.22 2.33 5.41
C PHE A 1 10.57 1.04 6.13
N THR A 2 10.37 1.02 7.44
CA THR A 2 10.46 -0.19 8.27
C THR A 2 9.18 -0.28 9.06
N GLN A 3 8.67 -1.48 9.22
CA GLN A 3 7.43 -1.76 9.90
C GLN A 3 7.65 -2.92 10.86
N GLU A 4 7.02 -2.85 12.01
CA GLU A 4 6.99 -3.93 12.99
C GLU A 4 5.54 -4.30 13.29
N SER A 5 5.19 -5.58 13.13
CA SER A 5 3.89 -6.15 13.49
C SER A 5 4.09 -7.22 14.56
N SER A 6 3.27 -7.21 15.61
CA SER A 6 3.29 -8.21 16.69
C SER A 6 2.03 -9.08 16.65
N ILE A 7 2.21 -10.39 16.58
CA ILE A 7 1.13 -11.37 16.63
C ILE A 7 1.06 -11.94 18.04
N ALA A 8 0.24 -11.33 18.89
CA ALA A 8 0.16 -11.64 20.32
C ALA A 8 -0.18 -13.12 20.62
N SER A 9 -0.96 -13.78 19.76
CA SER A 9 -1.31 -15.20 19.92
C SER A 9 -0.16 -16.17 19.62
N LEU A 10 0.87 -15.71 18.91
CA LEU A 10 2.02 -16.51 18.49
C LEU A 10 3.33 -16.05 19.14
N ASP A 11 3.27 -15.03 20.00
CA ASP A 11 4.42 -14.33 20.58
C ASP A 11 5.52 -14.05 19.54
N ARG A 12 5.09 -13.59 18.36
CA ARG A 12 5.95 -13.42 17.19
C ARG A 12 5.92 -11.97 16.73
N THR A 13 7.11 -11.39 16.63
CA THR A 13 7.32 -10.09 15.98
C THR A 13 7.79 -10.32 14.56
N GLN A 14 7.15 -9.65 13.60
CA GLN A 14 7.55 -9.65 12.20
C GLN A 14 7.98 -8.23 11.83
N GLN A 15 9.16 -8.12 11.23
CA GLN A 15 9.66 -6.87 10.67
C GLN A 15 9.50 -6.91 9.15
N GLY A 16 8.74 -5.94 8.64
CA GLY A 16 8.57 -5.66 7.22
C GLY A 16 9.45 -4.48 6.81
N GLY A 17 10.03 -4.53 5.62
CA GLY A 17 10.90 -3.46 5.14
C GLY A 17 10.77 -3.28 3.63
N GLY A 18 10.90 -2.04 3.18
CA GLY A 18 10.73 -1.74 1.77
C GLY A 18 10.92 -0.28 1.39
N ARG A 19 10.52 0.05 0.16
CA ARG A 19 10.57 1.39 -0.43
C ARG A 19 9.17 1.94 -0.66
N VAL A 20 9.02 3.24 -0.41
CA VAL A 20 7.82 3.99 -0.76
C VAL A 20 8.20 5.06 -1.75
N THR A 21 7.45 5.17 -2.85
CA THR A 21 7.48 6.31 -3.74
C THR A 21 6.09 6.92 -3.82
N LEU A 22 5.99 8.23 -3.58
CA LEU A 22 4.75 9.00 -3.69
C LEU A 22 4.90 10.06 -4.76
N ARG A 23 3.84 10.29 -5.54
CA ARG A 23 3.76 11.39 -6.49
C ARG A 23 2.41 12.08 -6.33
N PHE A 24 2.45 13.38 -6.09
CA PHE A 24 1.28 14.23 -5.99
C PHE A 24 1.11 14.97 -7.30
N GLU A 25 0.01 14.70 -8.01
CA GLU A 25 -0.36 15.42 -9.22
C GLU A 25 -1.42 16.47 -8.88
N GLN A 26 -0.98 17.72 -8.85
CA GLN A 26 -1.88 18.85 -8.62
C GLN A 26 -2.92 18.90 -9.74
N GLN A 27 -4.19 18.81 -9.37
CA GLN A 27 -5.31 19.04 -10.27
C GLN A 27 -5.64 20.53 -10.20
N GLY A 28 -5.63 21.22 -11.35
CA GLY A 28 -5.94 22.65 -11.40
C GLY A 28 -7.31 22.97 -10.78
N GLY A 29 -7.47 24.18 -10.20
CA GLY A 29 -8.77 24.64 -9.72
C GLY A 29 -9.12 24.28 -8.26
N GLY A 30 -8.13 24.04 -7.39
CA GLY A 30 -8.37 23.85 -5.95
C GLY A 30 -8.91 22.46 -5.57
N GLN A 31 -8.82 21.50 -6.47
CA GLN A 31 -9.16 20.10 -6.19
C GLN A 31 -8.08 19.43 -5.34
N VAL A 32 -8.48 18.40 -4.58
CA VAL A 32 -7.54 17.55 -3.85
C VAL A 32 -6.56 16.92 -4.86
N PRO A 33 -5.23 17.02 -4.64
CA PRO A 33 -4.25 16.46 -5.56
C PRO A 33 -4.43 14.96 -5.70
N LEU A 34 -4.32 14.46 -6.94
CA LEU A 34 -4.33 13.03 -7.22
C LEU A 34 -3.02 12.43 -6.70
N VAL A 35 -3.12 11.46 -5.80
CA VAL A 35 -1.95 10.79 -5.22
C VAL A 35 -1.72 9.48 -5.95
N LYS A 36 -0.54 9.35 -6.56
CA LYS A 36 -0.02 8.10 -7.11
C LYS A 36 1.03 7.56 -6.16
N PHE A 37 1.09 6.24 -6.01
CA PHE A 37 2.08 5.64 -5.13
C PHE A 37 2.57 4.29 -5.64
N ARG A 38 3.76 3.92 -5.16
CA ARG A 38 4.34 2.60 -5.30
C ARG A 38 5.00 2.21 -3.98
N TRP A 39 4.56 1.09 -3.44
CA TRP A 39 5.22 0.38 -2.35
C TRP A 39 5.87 -0.88 -2.86
N GLU A 40 7.12 -1.08 -2.46
CA GLU A 40 7.91 -2.26 -2.77
C GLU A 40 8.34 -2.86 -1.43
N TYR A 41 7.75 -3.97 -1.02
CA TYR A 41 8.19 -4.71 0.15
C TYR A 41 9.30 -5.65 -0.29
N GLU A 42 10.43 -5.58 0.41
CA GLU A 42 11.60 -6.42 0.14
C GLU A 42 11.70 -7.56 1.17
N HIS A 43 11.19 -7.34 2.38
CA HIS A 43 11.21 -8.31 3.48
C HIS A 43 9.88 -8.31 4.25
N PRO A 44 9.43 -9.47 4.77
CA PRO A 44 10.05 -10.80 4.63
C PRO A 44 9.72 -11.50 3.30
N THR A 45 8.71 -11.04 2.57
CA THR A 45 8.29 -11.55 1.26
C THR A 45 8.21 -10.38 0.28
N ARG A 46 8.47 -10.64 -1.00
CA ARG A 46 8.36 -9.58 -2.01
C ARG A 46 6.90 -9.36 -2.34
N GLN A 47 6.48 -8.11 -2.33
CA GLN A 47 5.17 -7.71 -2.83
C GLN A 47 5.24 -6.27 -3.31
N GLU A 48 4.42 -5.94 -4.29
CA GLU A 48 4.33 -4.59 -4.81
C GLU A 48 2.90 -4.09 -4.76
N ILE A 49 2.72 -2.86 -4.30
CA ILE A 49 1.42 -2.19 -4.29
C ILE A 49 1.57 -0.92 -5.10
N VAL A 50 0.83 -0.81 -6.19
CA VAL A 50 0.90 0.33 -7.11
C VAL A 50 -0.48 0.96 -7.22
N SER A 51 -0.54 2.29 -7.22
CA SER A 51 -1.76 3.01 -7.56
C SER A 51 -1.48 4.17 -8.49
N ASP A 52 -2.35 4.32 -9.49
CA ASP A 52 -2.36 5.47 -10.40
C ASP A 52 -3.28 6.61 -9.91
N GLY A 53 -3.80 6.50 -8.69
CA GLY A 53 -4.75 7.42 -8.08
C GLY A 53 -6.22 7.11 -8.39
N ARG A 54 -6.51 6.08 -9.18
CA ARG A 54 -7.87 5.60 -9.47
C ARG A 54 -8.00 4.12 -9.15
N THR A 55 -7.08 3.33 -9.68
CA THR A 55 -7.01 1.89 -9.47
C THR A 55 -5.78 1.59 -8.63
N MET A 56 -5.87 0.50 -7.87
CA MET A 56 -4.80 -0.05 -7.08
C MET A 56 -4.60 -1.51 -7.47
N TRP A 57 -3.33 -1.89 -7.59
CA TRP A 57 -2.91 -3.26 -7.85
C TRP A 57 -1.98 -3.73 -6.74
N VAL A 58 -2.24 -4.93 -6.24
CA VAL A 58 -1.31 -5.68 -5.38
C VAL A 58 -0.76 -6.84 -6.21
N TYR A 59 0.54 -6.83 -6.44
CA TYR A 59 1.26 -7.90 -7.11
C TYR A 59 1.98 -8.79 -6.11
N ILE A 60 1.70 -10.09 -6.18
CA ILE A 60 2.31 -11.16 -5.37
C ILE A 60 3.13 -12.04 -6.32
N PRO A 61 4.45 -11.80 -6.45
CA PRO A 61 5.31 -12.49 -7.40
C PRO A 61 5.33 -14.01 -7.21
N GLU A 62 5.30 -14.49 -5.97
CA GLU A 62 5.36 -15.92 -5.65
C GLU A 62 4.18 -16.70 -6.25
N ASN A 63 3.04 -16.03 -6.44
CA ASN A 63 1.82 -16.61 -6.98
C ASN A 63 1.55 -16.21 -8.43
N ASN A 64 2.39 -15.35 -9.04
CA ASN A 64 2.10 -14.65 -10.29
C ASN A 64 0.69 -14.02 -10.29
N GLN A 65 0.28 -13.45 -9.15
CA GLN A 65 -1.07 -12.98 -8.93
C GLN A 65 -1.13 -11.45 -8.83
N VAL A 66 -2.16 -10.87 -9.44
CA VAL A 66 -2.52 -9.46 -9.27
C VAL A 66 -3.92 -9.38 -8.67
N ILE A 67 -4.07 -8.58 -7.62
CA ILE A 67 -5.37 -8.20 -7.04
C ILE A 67 -5.62 -6.74 -7.43
N GLU A 68 -6.72 -6.49 -8.13
CA GLU A 68 -7.13 -5.15 -8.57
C GLU A 68 -8.26 -4.61 -7.69
N SER A 69 -8.23 -3.31 -7.37
CA SER A 69 -9.26 -2.64 -6.58
C SER A 69 -9.41 -1.17 -6.95
N ASP A 70 -10.62 -0.63 -6.83
CA ASP A 70 -10.86 0.81 -6.96
C ASP A 70 -10.44 1.54 -5.67
N ILE A 71 -9.66 2.61 -5.79
CA ILE A 71 -9.12 3.34 -4.62
C ILE A 71 -10.23 4.03 -3.80
N SER A 72 -11.35 4.38 -4.44
CA SER A 72 -12.50 4.96 -3.75
C SER A 72 -13.18 3.94 -2.83
N GLU A 73 -13.16 2.66 -3.18
CA GLU A 73 -13.68 1.58 -2.34
C GLU A 73 -12.73 1.27 -1.17
N VAL A 74 -11.42 1.25 -1.44
CA VAL A 74 -10.39 1.05 -0.40
C VAL A 74 -10.42 2.17 0.64
N SER A 75 -10.50 3.42 0.18
CA SER A 75 -10.58 4.59 1.07
C SER A 75 -11.88 4.63 1.87
N ARG A 76 -13.02 4.21 1.30
CA ARG A 76 -14.30 4.12 2.03
C ARG A 76 -14.30 2.99 3.06
N ALA A 77 -13.68 1.85 2.76
CA ALA A 77 -13.60 0.72 3.69
C ALA A 77 -12.65 0.98 4.88
N ARG A 78 -11.72 1.96 4.77
CA ARG A 78 -10.59 2.15 5.69
C ARG A 78 -10.25 3.62 5.96
N ALA A 79 -11.27 4.49 6.03
CA ALA A 79 -11.21 5.95 5.93
C ALA A 79 -10.32 6.74 6.92
N GLN A 80 -9.48 6.12 7.74
CA GLN A 80 -8.65 6.82 8.72
C GLN A 80 -7.16 6.45 8.76
N ASP A 81 -6.67 5.47 7.99
CA ASP A 81 -5.24 5.10 8.12
C ASP A 81 -4.51 4.95 6.76
N PRO A 82 -3.70 5.95 6.36
CA PRO A 82 -2.88 5.88 5.15
C PRO A 82 -1.75 4.83 5.23
N LEU A 83 -1.54 4.18 6.39
CA LEU A 83 -0.57 3.11 6.62
C LEU A 83 -1.18 1.71 6.59
N THR A 84 -2.46 1.54 6.23
CA THR A 84 -3.16 0.24 6.29
C THR A 84 -2.53 -0.86 5.41
N PHE A 85 -1.68 -0.50 4.46
CA PHE A 85 -0.96 -1.46 3.63
C PHE A 85 0.24 -2.07 4.34
N LEU A 86 0.71 -1.42 5.40
CA LEU A 86 1.84 -1.89 6.17
C LEU A 86 1.44 -3.13 6.98
N THR A 87 0.44 -3.06 7.85
CA THR A 87 0.20 -4.04 8.96
C THR A 87 -0.01 -5.50 8.56
#